data_AF-A0A0F9MPJ5-F1
#
_entry.id   AF-A0A0F9MPJ5-F1
#
_cell.length_a   1.000
_cell.length_b   1.000
_cell.length_c   1.000
_cell.angle_alpha   90.00
_cell.angle_beta   90.00
_cell.angle_gamma   90.00
#
_symmetry.space_group_name_H-M   'P 1'
#
loop_
_entity.id
_entity.type
_entity.pdbx_description
1 polymer ?
#
loop_
_entity_poly.entity_id
_entity_poly.type
_entity_poly.pdbx_seq_one_letter_code
_entity_poly.pdbx_strand_id
1 'polypeptide(L)' 'GDHRITLRIVSPPKIDDALKHFMEGWKADHAYDPRAGKETA' A
#
# COMPACT_ATOMS: atom_id res chain seq x y z
N GLY A 1 20.65 14.52 -19.77
CA GLY A 1 20.11 13.24 -20.22
C GLY A 1 19.38 12.69 -19.02
N ASP A 2 18.06 12.74 -19.04
CA ASP A 2 17.28 12.83 -17.80
C ASP A 2 16.44 11.56 -17.65
N HIS A 3 16.41 10.99 -16.44
CA HIS A 3 15.64 9.78 -16.17
C HIS A 3 14.29 10.13 -15.56
N ARG A 4 13.22 9.60 -16.15
CA ARG A 4 11.87 9.68 -15.59
C ARG A 4 11.50 8.35 -14.95
N ILE A 5 11.21 8.38 -13.64
CA ILE A 5 10.76 7.22 -12.87
C ILE A 5 9.31 7.45 -12.46
N THR A 6 8.47 6.43 -12.57
CA THR A 6 7.08 6.44 -12.08
C THR A 6 6.92 5.36 -11.03
N LEU A 7 6.43 5.74 -9.85
CA LEU A 7 6.16 4.80 -8.76
C LEU A 7 4.85 4.06 -9.01
N ARG A 8 4.86 2.75 -8.77
CA ARG A 8 3.66 1.91 -8.75
C ARG A 8 3.71 0.98 -7.55
N ILE A 9 2.65 0.99 -6.75
CA ILE A 9 2.47 0.01 -5.67
C ILE A 9 1.84 -1.25 -6.27
N VAL A 10 2.43 -2.41 -6.02
CA VAL A 10 1.91 -3.72 -6.46
C VAL A 10 1.90 -4.69 -5.28
N SER A 11 0.92 -5.58 -5.25
CA SER A 11 0.90 -6.72 -4.32
C SER A 11 1.55 -7.94 -4.98
N PRO A 12 2.22 -8.82 -4.21
CA PRO A 12 2.69 -10.08 -4.73
C PRO A 12 1.51 -11.00 -5.10
N PRO A 13 1.70 -11.97 -6.00
CA PRO A 13 0.63 -12.86 -6.46
C PRO A 13 0.09 -13.78 -5.35
N LYS A 14 0.91 -14.06 -4.32
CA LYS A 14 0.52 -14.80 -3.13
C LYS A 14 0.99 -14.02 -1.91
N ILE A 15 0.09 -13.85 -0.94
CA ILE A 15 0.41 -13.34 0.39
C ILE A 15 0.75 -14.54 1.26
N ASP A 16 1.96 -14.58 1.81
CA ASP A 16 2.34 -15.57 2.82
C ASP A 16 1.90 -15.13 4.22
N ASP A 17 1.98 -16.06 5.17
CA ASP A 17 1.50 -15.83 6.54
C ASP A 17 2.30 -14.74 7.26
N ALA A 18 3.60 -14.62 6.97
CA ALA A 18 4.46 -13.60 7.59
C ALA A 18 4.05 -12.20 7.14
N LEU A 19 3.83 -11.99 5.84
CA LEU A 19 3.36 -10.72 5.29
C LEU A 19 1.96 -10.40 5.81
N LYS A 20 1.08 -11.40 5.92
CA LYS A 20 -0.26 -11.20 6.48
C LYS A 20 -0.19 -10.70 7.92
N HIS A 21 0.55 -11.39 8.79
CA HIS A 21 0.70 -11.01 10.19
C HIS A 21 1.34 -9.61 10.35
N PHE A 22 2.32 -9.30 9.51
CA PHE A 22 2.90 -7.96 9.47
C PHE A 22 1.85 -6.90 9.14
N MET A 23 1.06 -7.09 8.07
CA MET A 23 0.06 -6.10 7.63
C MET A 23 -1.06 -5.92 8.66
N GLU A 24 -1.47 -6.99 9.33
CA GLU A 24 -2.46 -6.96 10.41
C GLU A 24 -1.97 -6.12 11.61
N GLY A 25 -0.73 -6.37 12.07
CA GLY A 25 -0.13 -5.59 13.16
C GLY A 25 0.09 -4.14 12.77
N TRP A 26 0.61 -3.90 11.56
CA TRP A 26 0.86 -2.54 11.07
C TRP A 26 -0.41 -1.69 11.04
N LYS A 27 -1.54 -2.26 10.58
CA LYS A 27 -2.83 -1.57 10.53
C LYS A 27 -3.33 -1.13 11.90
N ALA A 28 -3.00 -1.85 12.98
CA ALA A 28 -3.47 -1.53 14.32
C ALA A 28 -2.94 -0.18 14.82
N ASP A 29 -1.67 0.11 14.52
CA ASP A 29 -0.99 1.31 15.02
C ASP A 29 -0.91 2.45 13.98
N HIS A 30 -1.26 2.17 12.71
CA HIS A 30 -1.13 3.11 11.59
C HIS A 30 -2.48 3.33 10.88
N ALA A 31 -3.41 3.99 11.58
CA ALA A 31 -4.70 4.36 11.00
C ALA A 31 -4.52 5.34 9.83
N TYR A 32 -4.90 4.89 8.63
CA TYR A 32 -4.88 5.69 7.42
C TYR A 32 -6.14 5.39 6.60
N ASP A 33 -6.86 6.42 6.17
CA ASP A 33 -7.96 6.27 5.22
C ASP A 33 -7.42 6.49 3.78
N PRO A 34 -7.22 5.42 3.00
CA PRO A 34 -6.71 5.55 1.63
C PRO A 34 -7.71 6.17 0.64
N ARG A 35 -8.94 6.45 1.08
CA ARG A 35 -10.01 7.07 0.26
C ARG A 35 -10.29 8.52 0.65
N ALA A 36 -9.81 8.97 1.81
CA ALA A 36 -9.87 10.38 2.18
C ALA A 36 -9.07 11.19 1.14
N GLY A 37 -9.75 12.09 0.41
CA GLY A 37 -9.14 12.91 -0.64
C GLY A 37 -9.17 12.34 -2.06
N LYS A 38 -9.90 11.24 -2.32
CA LYS A 38 -10.28 10.86 -3.69
C LYS A 38 -11.30 11.88 -4.22
N GLU A 39 -11.00 12.54 -5.33
CA GLU A 39 -11.96 13.38 -6.07
C GLU A 39 -13.17 12.52 -6.46
N THR A 40 -14.36 12.85 -5.92
CA THR A 40 -15.62 12.38 -6.50
C THR A 40 -15.70 12.99 -7.89
N ALA A 41 -15.58 12.14 -8.92
CA ALA A 41 -15.88 12.51 -10.29
C ALA A 41 -17.32 13.04 -10.44
#